data_AF-A0AAJ6AL42-F1
#
_entry.id   AF-A0AAJ6AL42-F1
#
_cell.length_a   1.000
_cell.length_b   1.000
_cell.length_c   1.000
_cell.angle_alpha   90.00
_cell.angle_beta   90.00
_cell.angle_gamma   90.00
#
_symmetry.space_group_name_H-M   'P 1'
#
loop_
_entity.id
_entity.type
_entity.pdbx_description
1 polymer ?
#
loop_
_entity_poly.entity_id
_entity_poly.type
_entity_poly.pdbx_seq_one_letter_code
_entity_poly.pdbx_strand_id
1 'polypeptide(L)'
;MPLHVPPAPAPALRSVLTALSSPTAVREARTPALLRAQGPLTPELPLPVHVLDRITAEGVAVTRLTGWRFLIHCGDRAVAAAETVLTPDGWAFSHFFEGPYVASTGLALRQAESVPQTHQPRLLSVPELYMLTLWLHEDLAADAAAGHPGPTDLLVPLAPAPPGIAAHRPHRVADLLPVLTHRTAPTRLLGSPA
;
A
#
# COMPACT_ATOMS: atom_id res chain seq x y z
N MET A 1 -13.32 -15.20 -4.52
CA MET A 1 -13.16 -14.86 -5.96
C MET A 1 -11.80 -14.21 -6.12
N PRO A 2 -11.12 -14.31 -7.27
CA PRO A 2 -9.79 -13.74 -7.41
C PRO A 2 -9.87 -12.20 -7.38
N LEU A 3 -8.88 -11.56 -6.74
CA LEU A 3 -8.67 -10.12 -6.87
C LEU A 3 -8.29 -9.77 -8.31
N HIS A 4 -8.70 -8.59 -8.78
CA HIS A 4 -8.23 -8.06 -10.06
C HIS A 4 -6.95 -7.26 -9.85
N VAL A 5 -5.81 -7.96 -9.77
CA VAL A 5 -4.51 -7.31 -9.57
C VAL A 5 -4.12 -6.55 -10.85
N PRO A 6 -4.00 -5.20 -10.80
CA PRO A 6 -3.66 -4.43 -11.98
C PRO A 6 -2.21 -4.70 -12.40
N PRO A 7 -1.89 -4.71 -13.71
CA PRO A 7 -0.52 -4.86 -14.15
C PRO A 7 0.31 -3.64 -13.75
N ALA A 8 1.49 -3.87 -13.15
CA ALA A 8 2.45 -2.79 -12.92
C ALA A 8 3.01 -2.25 -14.26
N PRO A 9 3.44 -0.98 -14.29
CA PRO A 9 4.25 -0.45 -15.38
C PRO A 9 5.47 -1.34 -15.63
N ALA A 10 5.69 -1.77 -16.87
CA ALA A 10 6.80 -2.67 -17.21
C ALA A 10 8.18 -2.15 -16.76
N PRO A 11 8.50 -0.83 -16.84
CA PRO A 11 9.75 -0.30 -16.31
C PRO A 11 9.88 -0.44 -14.78
N ALA A 12 8.77 -0.32 -14.02
CA ALA A 12 8.77 -0.51 -12.57
C ALA A 12 9.18 -1.96 -12.22
N LEU A 13 8.49 -2.95 -12.79
CA LEU A 13 8.82 -4.36 -12.59
C LEU A 13 10.27 -4.67 -12.99
N ARG A 14 10.73 -4.14 -14.14
CA ARG A 14 12.11 -4.33 -14.60
C ARG A 14 13.13 -3.79 -13.60
N SER A 15 12.89 -2.60 -13.05
CA SER A 15 13.80 -2.02 -12.05
C SER A 15 13.91 -2.86 -10.78
N VAL A 16 12.81 -3.48 -10.31
CA VAL A 16 12.82 -4.40 -9.17
C VAL A 16 13.59 -5.68 -9.49
N LEU A 17 13.38 -6.26 -10.67
CA LEU A 17 14.12 -7.45 -11.11
C LEU A 17 15.64 -7.16 -11.21
N THR A 18 16.01 -5.99 -11.75
CA THR A 18 17.42 -5.54 -11.76
C THR A 18 17.97 -5.41 -10.35
N ALA A 19 17.22 -4.81 -9.42
CA ALA A 19 17.66 -4.67 -8.03
C ALA A 19 17.82 -6.03 -7.32
N LEU A 20 16.90 -6.99 -7.53
CA LEU A 20 17.01 -8.35 -6.98
C LEU A 20 18.24 -9.10 -7.52
N SER A 21 18.62 -8.83 -8.78
CA SER A 21 19.82 -9.41 -9.39
C SER A 21 21.14 -8.75 -8.94
N SER A 22 21.07 -7.61 -8.24
CA SER A 22 22.23 -6.86 -7.76
C SER A 22 22.58 -7.25 -6.32
N PRO A 23 23.72 -7.94 -6.08
CA PRO A 23 24.14 -8.29 -4.72
C PRO A 23 24.33 -7.06 -3.83
N THR A 24 24.74 -5.93 -4.41
CA THR A 24 24.91 -4.66 -3.70
C THR A 24 23.57 -4.15 -3.19
N ALA A 25 22.56 -4.05 -4.06
CA ALA A 25 21.24 -3.56 -3.67
C ALA A 25 20.58 -4.43 -2.59
N VAL A 26 20.74 -5.76 -2.67
CA VAL A 26 20.22 -6.70 -1.66
C VAL A 26 20.97 -6.59 -0.33
N ARG A 27 22.28 -6.33 -0.33
CA ARG A 27 23.10 -6.17 0.89
C ARG A 27 22.92 -4.82 1.57
N GLU A 28 22.76 -3.77 0.78
CA GLU A 28 22.48 -2.42 1.29
C GLU A 28 21.07 -2.32 1.86
N ALA A 29 20.13 -3.12 1.33
CA ALA A 29 18.84 -3.29 1.95
C ALA A 29 19.01 -3.86 3.36
N ARG A 30 18.52 -3.13 4.36
CA ARG A 30 18.46 -3.57 5.76
C ARG A 30 17.33 -4.60 5.95
N THR A 31 17.32 -5.64 5.11
CA THR A 31 16.29 -6.69 5.05
C THR A 31 16.91 -8.07 5.27
N PRO A 32 17.23 -8.45 6.52
CA PRO A 32 17.73 -9.78 6.87
C PRO A 32 16.98 -10.97 6.28
N ALA A 33 15.64 -10.90 6.15
CA ALA A 33 14.84 -12.00 5.60
C ALA A 33 15.13 -12.22 4.11
N LEU A 34 15.33 -11.12 3.36
CA LEU A 34 15.73 -11.17 1.95
C LEU A 34 17.13 -11.76 1.79
N LEU A 35 18.07 -11.35 2.64
CA LEU A 35 19.46 -11.82 2.62
C LEU A 35 19.60 -13.32 2.96
N ARG A 36 18.74 -13.82 3.84
CA ARG A 36 18.74 -15.22 4.29
C ARG A 36 17.87 -16.13 3.43
N ALA A 37 17.13 -15.59 2.46
CA ALA A 37 16.26 -16.38 1.61
C ALA A 37 17.08 -17.40 0.82
N GLN A 38 16.69 -18.67 0.90
CA GLN A 38 17.32 -19.77 0.17
C GLN A 38 16.35 -20.23 -0.91
N GLY A 39 16.47 -19.64 -2.10
CA GLY A 39 15.60 -19.96 -3.23
C GLY A 39 15.45 -18.81 -4.22
N PRO A 40 14.75 -19.02 -5.34
CA PRO A 40 14.44 -17.96 -6.29
C PRO A 40 13.57 -16.89 -5.61
N LEU A 41 13.86 -15.63 -5.92
CA LEU A 41 13.11 -14.47 -5.43
C LEU A 41 12.24 -13.93 -6.56
N THR A 42 10.93 -13.90 -6.35
CA THR A 42 9.96 -13.45 -7.35
C THR A 42 9.21 -12.19 -6.85
N PRO A 43 9.18 -11.09 -7.62
CA PRO A 43 8.30 -9.97 -7.33
C PRO A 43 6.88 -10.31 -7.79
N GLU A 44 5.94 -10.34 -6.85
CA GLU A 44 4.55 -10.70 -7.09
C GLU A 44 3.59 -9.66 -6.50
N LEU A 45 2.31 -9.76 -6.88
CA LEU A 45 1.22 -8.94 -6.37
C LEU A 45 1.57 -7.43 -6.43
N PRO A 46 1.78 -6.87 -7.64
CA PRO A 46 2.02 -5.44 -7.78
C PRO A 46 0.83 -4.64 -7.24
N LEU A 47 1.10 -3.77 -6.27
CA LEU A 47 0.10 -2.89 -5.66
C LEU A 47 0.47 -1.43 -5.91
N PRO A 48 -0.41 -0.63 -6.55
CA PRO A 48 -0.27 0.81 -6.56
C PRO A 48 -0.28 1.36 -5.13
N VAL A 49 0.69 2.19 -4.78
CA VAL A 49 0.78 2.86 -3.48
C VAL A 49 0.34 4.30 -3.63
N HIS A 50 -0.78 4.63 -3.02
CA HIS A 50 -1.31 5.97 -2.93
C HIS A 50 -1.04 6.53 -1.54
N VAL A 51 -0.82 7.83 -1.46
CA VAL A 51 -0.85 8.57 -0.21
C VAL A 51 -2.13 9.38 -0.13
N LEU A 52 -2.75 9.42 1.05
CA LEU A 52 -3.83 10.35 1.35
C LEU A 52 -3.21 11.75 1.53
N ASP A 53 -3.40 12.64 0.57
CA ASP A 53 -2.86 14.01 0.65
C ASP A 53 -3.77 14.90 1.51
N ARG A 54 -5.09 14.76 1.38
CA ARG A 54 -6.09 15.49 2.19
C ARG A 54 -7.48 14.89 2.06
N ILE A 55 -8.38 15.26 2.98
CA ILE A 55 -9.82 15.01 2.87
C ILE A 55 -10.52 16.36 2.65
N THR A 56 -11.36 16.46 1.62
CA THR A 56 -12.08 17.71 1.29
C THR A 56 -13.24 17.97 2.26
N ALA A 57 -13.82 19.17 2.22
CA ALA A 57 -14.97 19.52 3.05
C ALA A 57 -16.20 18.65 2.75
N GLU A 58 -16.30 18.16 1.52
CA GLU A 58 -17.33 17.24 1.03
C GLU A 58 -17.07 15.78 1.44
N GLY A 59 -15.99 15.52 2.20
CA GLY A 59 -15.65 14.18 2.66
C GLY A 59 -14.99 13.30 1.60
N VAL A 60 -14.35 13.89 0.58
CA VAL A 60 -13.65 13.14 -0.46
C VAL A 60 -12.16 13.01 -0.10
N ALA A 61 -11.62 11.79 -0.11
CA ALA A 61 -10.20 11.53 0.09
C ALA A 61 -9.41 11.82 -1.19
N VAL A 62 -8.67 12.92 -1.22
CA VAL A 62 -7.75 13.20 -2.32
C VAL A 62 -6.49 12.36 -2.13
N THR A 63 -6.17 11.54 -3.12
CA THR A 63 -5.00 10.68 -3.08
C THR A 63 -4.08 10.94 -4.26
N ARG A 64 -2.81 10.59 -4.07
CA ARG A 64 -1.79 10.69 -5.11
C ARG A 64 -0.97 9.42 -5.13
N LEU A 65 -0.71 8.88 -6.31
CA LEU A 65 0.19 7.76 -6.50
C LEU A 65 1.62 8.17 -6.12
N THR A 66 2.24 7.44 -5.21
CA THR A 66 3.64 7.63 -4.80
C THR A 66 4.54 6.54 -5.34
N GLY A 67 3.99 5.37 -5.68
CA GLY A 67 4.81 4.26 -6.11
C GLY A 67 4.03 3.01 -6.48
N TRP A 68 4.78 1.94 -6.77
CA TRP A 68 4.28 0.58 -6.81
C TRP A 68 5.05 -0.27 -5.81
N ARG A 69 4.34 -1.15 -5.13
CA ARG A 69 4.91 -2.11 -4.20
C ARG A 69 4.75 -3.52 -4.74
N PHE A 70 5.82 -4.29 -4.65
CA PHE A 70 5.84 -5.71 -5.02
C PHE A 70 6.15 -6.52 -3.76
N LEU A 71 5.40 -7.59 -3.51
CA LEU A 71 5.76 -8.56 -2.48
C LEU A 71 6.83 -9.50 -3.04
N ILE A 72 7.98 -9.56 -2.39
CA ILE A 72 9.07 -10.44 -2.80
C ILE A 72 8.88 -11.79 -2.14
N HIS A 73 8.60 -12.80 -2.95
CA HIS A 73 8.37 -14.17 -2.50
C HIS A 73 9.62 -15.03 -2.62
N CYS A 74 9.78 -15.94 -1.67
CA CYS A 74 10.69 -17.06 -1.74
C CYS A 74 9.89 -18.32 -1.45
N GLY A 75 9.56 -19.09 -2.50
CA GLY A 75 8.48 -20.08 -2.42
C GLY A 75 7.14 -19.42 -2.08
N ASP A 76 6.35 -20.04 -1.21
CA ASP A 76 5.00 -19.55 -0.87
C ASP A 76 4.98 -18.42 0.17
N ARG A 77 6.15 -17.85 0.51
CA ARG A 77 6.28 -16.86 1.58
C ARG A 77 6.81 -15.53 1.04
N ALA A 78 6.05 -14.46 1.27
CA ALA A 78 6.56 -13.10 1.16
C ALA A 78 7.64 -12.85 2.23
N VAL A 79 8.89 -12.66 1.81
CA VAL A 79 10.06 -12.44 2.69
C VAL A 79 10.42 -10.96 2.82
N ALA A 80 10.05 -10.14 1.85
CA ALA A 80 10.28 -8.70 1.83
C ALA A 80 9.27 -8.03 0.89
N ALA A 81 9.36 -6.72 0.76
CA ALA A 81 8.72 -5.97 -0.30
C ALA A 81 9.72 -5.04 -0.99
N ALA A 82 9.45 -4.72 -2.24
CA ALA A 82 10.18 -3.73 -3.03
C ALA A 82 9.25 -2.58 -3.38
N GLU A 83 9.75 -1.35 -3.31
CA GLU A 83 9.05 -0.18 -3.80
C GLU A 83 9.76 0.45 -4.99
N THR A 84 8.94 0.94 -5.92
CA THR A 84 9.36 1.77 -7.04
C THR A 84 8.67 3.11 -6.98
N VAL A 85 9.36 4.16 -7.41
CA VAL A 85 8.86 5.53 -7.45
C VAL A 85 8.91 6.06 -8.88
N LEU A 86 7.99 6.96 -9.21
CA LEU A 86 8.02 7.69 -10.49
C LEU A 86 8.97 8.88 -10.36
N THR A 87 10.00 8.93 -11.21
CA THR A 87 10.94 10.06 -11.34
C THR A 87 10.72 10.75 -12.70
N PRO A 88 11.35 11.91 -12.95
CA PRO A 88 11.32 12.54 -14.27
C PRO A 88 11.81 11.64 -15.42
N ASP A 89 12.71 10.70 -15.12
CA ASP A 89 13.28 9.74 -16.08
C ASP A 89 12.45 8.45 -16.22
N GLY A 90 11.33 8.35 -15.49
CA GLY A 90 10.44 7.20 -15.48
C GLY A 90 10.46 6.43 -14.15
N TRP A 91 10.02 5.17 -14.19
CA TRP A 91 9.96 4.34 -12.97
C TRP A 91 11.35 3.86 -12.54
N ALA A 92 11.67 4.10 -11.28
CA ALA A 92 12.92 3.68 -10.67
C ALA A 92 12.68 2.82 -9.42
N PHE A 93 13.58 1.89 -9.17
CA PHE A 93 13.66 1.19 -7.89
C PHE A 93 13.97 2.19 -6.77
N SER A 94 13.23 2.11 -5.67
CA SER A 94 13.46 2.94 -4.49
C SER A 94 14.24 2.17 -3.43
N HIS A 95 13.64 1.13 -2.86
CA HIS A 95 14.25 0.35 -1.79
C HIS A 95 13.55 -0.99 -1.59
N PHE A 96 14.24 -1.92 -0.92
CA PHE A 96 13.62 -3.08 -0.28
C PHE A 96 13.35 -2.76 1.19
N PHE A 97 12.27 -3.32 1.73
CA PHE A 97 12.01 -3.27 3.16
C PHE A 97 11.34 -4.57 3.64
N GLU A 98 11.39 -4.79 4.94
CA GLU A 98 10.72 -5.88 5.63
C GLU A 98 9.95 -5.33 6.84
N GLY A 99 9.16 -6.17 7.49
CA GLY A 99 8.45 -5.81 8.71
C GLY A 99 6.98 -6.19 8.69
N PRO A 100 6.20 -5.75 9.70
CA PRO A 100 4.84 -6.22 9.92
C PRO A 100 3.91 -5.91 8.74
N TYR A 101 4.13 -4.80 8.03
CA TYR A 101 3.31 -4.44 6.87
C TYR A 101 3.43 -5.42 5.71
N VAL A 102 4.57 -6.12 5.54
CA VAL A 102 4.71 -7.14 4.47
C VAL A 102 3.78 -8.33 4.75
N ALA A 103 3.89 -8.91 5.94
CA ALA A 103 3.04 -10.03 6.36
C ALA A 103 1.56 -9.62 6.44
N SER A 104 1.30 -8.41 6.96
CA SER A 104 -0.05 -7.86 7.07
C SER A 104 -0.70 -7.63 5.70
N THR A 105 0.05 -7.15 4.70
CA THR A 105 -0.44 -6.99 3.33
C THR A 105 -0.85 -8.36 2.76
N GLY A 106 0.03 -9.37 2.87
CA GLY A 106 -0.28 -10.72 2.40
C GLY A 106 -1.50 -11.34 3.09
N LEU A 107 -1.67 -11.14 4.40
CA LEU A 107 -2.86 -11.60 5.12
C LEU A 107 -4.14 -10.88 4.63
N ALA A 108 -4.09 -9.56 4.48
CA ALA A 108 -5.25 -8.79 4.03
C ALA A 108 -5.66 -9.14 2.60
N LEU A 109 -4.70 -9.39 1.69
CA LEU A 109 -4.99 -9.86 0.33
C LEU A 109 -5.68 -11.22 0.33
N ARG A 110 -5.16 -12.20 1.09
CA ARG A 110 -5.81 -13.52 1.22
C ARG A 110 -7.22 -13.42 1.81
N GLN A 111 -7.44 -12.53 2.78
CA GLN A 111 -8.78 -12.27 3.31
C GLN A 111 -9.70 -11.66 2.26
N ALA A 112 -9.20 -10.72 1.46
CA ALA A 112 -9.97 -10.09 0.39
C ALA A 112 -10.38 -11.08 -0.70
N GLU A 113 -9.54 -12.07 -1.04
CA GLU A 113 -9.88 -13.15 -1.99
C GLU A 113 -11.05 -14.03 -1.50
N SER A 114 -11.30 -14.08 -0.19
CA SER A 114 -12.45 -14.81 0.38
C SER A 114 -13.78 -14.06 0.27
N VAL A 115 -13.74 -12.78 -0.09
CA VAL A 115 -14.95 -11.96 -0.29
C VAL A 115 -15.59 -12.31 -1.65
N PRO A 116 -16.94 -12.39 -1.74
CA PRO A 116 -17.62 -12.75 -3.00
C PRO A 116 -17.43 -11.74 -4.14
N GLN A 117 -17.06 -10.50 -3.83
CA GLN A 117 -16.95 -9.42 -4.79
C GLN A 117 -15.49 -9.22 -5.24
N THR A 118 -15.30 -9.10 -6.56
CA THR A 118 -14.01 -8.79 -7.17
C THR A 118 -13.69 -7.32 -6.97
N HIS A 119 -12.47 -7.04 -6.53
CA HIS A 119 -11.96 -5.68 -6.34
C HIS A 119 -10.58 -5.55 -6.96
N GLN A 120 -10.20 -4.33 -7.31
CA GLN A 120 -8.83 -3.96 -7.66
C GLN A 120 -8.08 -3.56 -6.36
N PRO A 121 -7.05 -4.31 -5.93
CA PRO A 121 -6.33 -3.99 -4.70
C PRO A 121 -5.31 -2.88 -4.92
N ARG A 122 -5.31 -1.91 -4.01
CA ARG A 122 -4.40 -0.77 -3.94
C ARG A 122 -3.91 -0.61 -2.50
N LEU A 123 -2.80 0.08 -2.29
CA LEU A 123 -2.37 0.51 -0.96
C LEU A 123 -2.68 2.00 -0.78
N LEU A 124 -3.22 2.36 0.37
CA LEU A 124 -3.42 3.75 0.77
C LEU A 124 -2.68 4.02 2.09
N SER A 125 -1.63 4.82 1.99
CA SER A 125 -0.83 5.33 3.09
C SER A 125 -1.50 6.56 3.69
N VAL A 126 -1.57 6.62 5.02
CA VAL A 126 -2.04 7.78 5.81
C VAL A 126 -0.90 8.18 6.74
N PRO A 127 0.06 9.00 6.25
CA PRO A 127 1.29 9.31 6.96
C PRO A 127 1.07 9.92 8.34
N GLU A 128 0.07 10.80 8.48
CA GLU A 128 -0.27 11.49 9.73
C GLU A 128 -0.63 10.52 10.86
N LEU A 129 -1.08 9.31 10.52
CA LEU A 129 -1.44 8.26 11.47
C LEU A 129 -0.44 7.10 11.47
N TYR A 130 0.66 7.20 10.72
CA TYR A 130 1.62 6.12 10.45
C TYR A 130 0.93 4.82 10.05
N MET A 131 -0.17 4.94 9.31
CA MET A 131 -1.08 3.85 8.99
C MET A 131 -1.01 3.50 7.51
N LEU A 132 -1.05 2.21 7.21
CA LEU A 132 -1.21 1.71 5.86
C LEU A 132 -2.51 0.90 5.76
N THR A 133 -3.23 1.05 4.66
CA THR A 133 -4.49 0.33 4.41
C THR A 133 -4.43 -0.38 3.06
N LEU A 134 -5.02 -1.58 2.99
CA LEU A 134 -5.42 -2.17 1.71
C LEU A 134 -6.74 -1.51 1.29
N TRP A 135 -6.70 -0.80 0.17
CA TRP A 135 -7.86 -0.21 -0.48
C TRP A 135 -8.35 -1.17 -1.56
N LEU A 136 -9.55 -1.70 -1.38
CA LEU A 136 -10.23 -2.55 -2.35
C LEU A 136 -11.19 -1.69 -3.16
N HIS A 137 -10.76 -1.34 -4.37
CA HIS A 137 -11.52 -0.49 -5.28
C HIS A 137 -12.51 -1.33 -6.09
N GLU A 138 -13.77 -0.90 -6.15
CA GLU A 138 -14.84 -1.66 -6.81
C GLU A 138 -14.79 -1.54 -8.35
N ASP A 139 -14.35 -0.40 -8.89
CA ASP A 139 -14.24 -0.20 -10.34
C ASP A 139 -12.96 -0.86 -10.89
N LEU A 140 -13.15 -2.00 -11.56
CA LEU A 140 -12.05 -2.77 -12.15
C LEU A 140 -11.49 -2.12 -13.42
N ALA A 141 -12.26 -1.25 -14.09
CA ALA A 141 -11.83 -0.55 -15.30
C ALA A 141 -11.11 0.78 -14.97
N ALA A 142 -11.18 1.24 -13.72
CA ALA A 142 -10.47 2.42 -13.28
C ALA A 142 -8.95 2.25 -13.40
N ASP A 143 -8.30 3.33 -13.82
CA ASP A 143 -6.84 3.42 -13.84
C ASP A 143 -6.30 3.21 -12.41
N ALA A 144 -5.47 2.17 -12.25
CA ALA A 144 -4.85 1.81 -10.98
C ALA A 144 -3.86 2.87 -10.48
N ALA A 145 -3.39 3.77 -11.35
CA ALA A 145 -2.48 4.85 -11.03
C ALA A 145 -3.18 6.15 -10.59
N ALA A 146 -4.51 6.20 -10.63
CA ALA A 146 -5.29 7.41 -10.41
C ALA A 146 -6.55 7.16 -9.58
N GLY A 147 -7.22 8.25 -9.21
CA GLY A 147 -8.52 8.22 -8.55
C GLY A 147 -8.46 8.45 -7.05
N HIS A 148 -9.62 8.30 -6.43
CA HIS A 148 -9.83 8.45 -5.00
C HIS A 148 -10.76 7.34 -4.50
N PRO A 149 -10.68 6.97 -3.21
CA PRO A 149 -11.62 6.01 -2.63
C PRO A 149 -13.06 6.45 -2.87
N GLY A 150 -13.84 5.57 -3.51
CA GLY A 150 -15.28 5.70 -3.69
C GLY A 150 -16.02 5.31 -2.40
N PRO A 151 -17.27 5.75 -2.21
CA PRO A 151 -18.01 5.51 -0.96
C PRO A 151 -18.29 4.02 -0.68
N THR A 152 -18.36 3.19 -1.71
CA THR A 152 -18.58 1.73 -1.64
C THR A 152 -17.29 0.93 -1.53
N ASP A 153 -16.14 1.54 -1.79
CA ASP A 153 -14.85 0.88 -1.64
C ASP A 153 -14.62 0.45 -0.18
N LEU A 154 -13.80 -0.58 -0.03
CA LEU A 154 -13.40 -1.06 1.29
C LEU A 154 -11.97 -0.62 1.61
N LEU A 155 -11.77 -0.16 2.83
CA LEU A 155 -10.47 0.09 3.43
C LEU A 155 -10.24 -0.94 4.53
N VAL A 156 -9.14 -1.68 4.42
CA VAL A 156 -8.71 -2.67 5.41
C VAL A 156 -7.40 -2.18 6.04
N PRO A 157 -7.43 -1.61 7.26
CA PRO A 157 -6.22 -1.19 7.96
C PRO A 157 -5.26 -2.37 8.17
N LEU A 158 -3.99 -2.16 7.86
CA LEU A 158 -2.94 -3.14 8.07
C LEU A 158 -2.37 -3.03 9.48
N ALA A 159 -1.83 -4.13 10.00
CA ALA A 159 -1.10 -4.14 11.25
C ALA A 159 0.35 -3.62 11.06
N PRO A 160 0.86 -2.77 11.97
CA PRO A 160 0.16 -2.20 13.12
C PRO A 160 -0.84 -1.10 12.71
N ALA A 161 -2.05 -1.14 13.26
CA ALA A 161 -3.04 -0.08 13.11
C ALA A 161 -2.97 0.90 14.30
N PRO A 162 -3.28 2.19 14.12
CA PRO A 162 -3.28 3.16 15.20
C PRO A 162 -4.38 2.85 16.23
N PRO A 163 -4.24 3.28 17.50
CA PRO A 163 -5.20 3.00 18.56
C PRO A 163 -6.65 3.35 18.17
N GLY A 164 -7.59 2.46 18.45
CA GLY A 164 -9.01 2.65 18.09
C GLY A 164 -9.36 2.33 16.64
N ILE A 165 -8.41 1.92 15.80
CA ILE A 165 -8.66 1.35 14.47
C ILE A 165 -8.22 -0.12 14.50
N ALA A 166 -9.13 -1.02 14.15
CA ALA A 166 -8.86 -2.46 14.16
C ALA A 166 -8.14 -2.87 12.87
N ALA A 167 -6.94 -3.45 13.00
CA ALA A 167 -6.25 -4.06 11.87
C ALA A 167 -7.07 -5.23 11.30
N HIS A 168 -6.98 -5.45 10.00
CA HIS A 168 -7.61 -6.54 9.25
C HIS A 168 -9.13 -6.56 9.27
N ARG A 169 -9.79 -5.51 9.79
CA ARG A 169 -11.23 -5.34 9.70
C ARG A 169 -11.56 -4.51 8.47
N PRO A 170 -12.36 -5.02 7.51
CA PRO A 170 -12.84 -4.20 6.41
C PRO A 170 -13.80 -3.12 6.92
N HIS A 171 -13.60 -1.90 6.42
CA HIS A 171 -14.49 -0.76 6.63
C HIS A 171 -14.91 -0.20 5.28
N ARG A 172 -16.17 0.22 5.12
CA ARG A 172 -16.51 1.07 3.97
C ARG A 172 -15.81 2.41 4.11
N VAL A 173 -15.43 3.01 2.99
CA VAL A 173 -14.86 4.36 2.98
C VAL A 173 -15.75 5.32 3.75
N ALA A 174 -17.07 5.29 3.51
CA ALA A 174 -18.03 6.17 4.19
C ALA A 174 -17.98 6.10 5.73
N ASP A 175 -17.60 4.94 6.29
CA ASP A 175 -17.55 4.73 7.74
C ASP A 175 -16.18 5.10 8.33
N LEU A 176 -15.08 4.82 7.61
CA LEU A 176 -13.73 5.05 8.12
C LEU A 176 -13.22 6.47 7.87
N LEU A 177 -13.55 7.08 6.73
CA LEU A 177 -13.02 8.38 6.34
C LEU A 177 -13.31 9.48 7.38
N PRO A 178 -14.52 9.58 7.97
CA PRO A 178 -14.80 10.55 9.04
C PRO A 178 -13.87 10.40 10.24
N VAL A 179 -13.53 9.16 10.62
CA VAL A 179 -12.60 8.87 11.72
C VAL A 179 -11.19 9.37 11.39
N LEU A 180 -10.75 9.19 10.14
CA LEU A 180 -9.46 9.70 9.67
C LEU A 180 -9.45 11.23 9.68
N THR A 181 -10.48 11.89 9.15
CA THR A 181 -10.61 13.35 9.15
C THR A 181 -10.47 13.94 10.55
N HIS A 182 -11.12 13.36 11.55
CA HIS A 182 -11.04 13.84 12.93
C HIS A 182 -9.63 13.73 13.54
N ARG A 183 -8.81 12.80 13.04
CA ARG A 183 -7.47 12.52 13.59
C ARG A 183 -6.34 13.20 12.81
N THR A 184 -6.57 13.52 11.55
CA THR A 184 -5.61 14.23 10.69
C THR A 184 -5.87 15.74 10.64
N ALA A 185 -7.03 16.21 11.12
CA ALA A 185 -7.30 17.63 11.23
C ALA A 185 -6.22 18.33 12.09
N PRO A 186 -5.58 19.41 11.58
CA PRO A 186 -4.57 20.11 12.33
C PRO A 186 -5.19 20.68 13.62
N THR A 187 -4.59 20.36 14.76
CA THR A 187 -4.95 20.95 16.05
C THR A 187 -4.77 22.47 15.93
N ARG A 188 -5.87 23.22 15.90
CA ARG A 188 -5.80 24.69 15.99
C ARG A 188 -5.27 25.01 17.38
N LEU A 189 -3.99 25.35 17.48
CA LEU A 189 -3.44 25.94 18.69
C LEU A 189 -4.20 27.24 18.92
N LEU A 190 -5.03 27.27 19.98
CA LEU A 190 -5.63 28.51 20.48
C LEU A 190 -4.46 29.44 20.80
N GLY A 191 -4.33 30.53 20.04
CA GLY A 191 -3.33 31.55 20.29
C GLY A 191 -3.47 32.04 21.73
N SER A 192 -2.39 31.99 22.50
CA SER A 192 -2.34 32.64 23.81
C SER A 192 -2.66 34.12 23.62
N PRO A 193 -3.66 34.68 24.32
CA PRO A 193 -3.77 36.13 24.44
C PRO A 193 -2.53 36.64 25.18
N ALA A 194 -1.92 37.68 24.62
CA ALA A 194 -0.80 38.42 25.20
C ALA A 194 -1.24 39.24 26.42
#